data_AF-A0A7K2QEX2-F1
#
_entry.id   AF-A0A7K2QEX2-F1
#
_cell.length_a   1.000
_cell.length_b   1.000
_cell.length_c   1.000
_cell.angle_alpha   90.00
_cell.angle_beta   90.00
_cell.angle_gamma   90.00
#
_symmetry.space_group_name_H-M   'P 1'
#
loop_
_entity.id
_entity.type
_entity.pdbx_description
1 polymer ?
#
loop_
_entity_poly.entity_id
_entity_poly.type
_entity_poly.pdbx_seq_one_letter_code
_entity_poly.pdbx_strand_id
1 'polypeptide(L)'
;GVLLLLMGLRHLDESRNPNAPAIDVPGTVLSVLAVGALTYGLIEGGARGWTSPVILCSFAAAVILLAAFVTVEGRRPAPMLPLRLFR
;
A
#
# COMPACT_ATOMS: atom_id res chain seq x y z
N GLY A 1 -20.71 5.76 23.68
CA GLY A 1 -19.64 4.77 23.44
C GLY A 1 -20.20 3.37 23.41
N VAL A 2 -20.46 2.78 24.58
CA VAL A 2 -20.88 1.36 24.72
C VAL A 2 -22.19 1.03 23.98
N LEU A 3 -23.20 1.90 23.99
CA LEU A 3 -24.46 1.70 23.26
C LEU A 3 -24.26 1.62 21.73
N LEU A 4 -23.38 2.46 21.18
CA LEU A 4 -23.02 2.42 19.76
C LEU A 4 -22.26 1.15 19.40
N LEU A 5 -21.39 0.68 20.31
CA LEU A 5 -20.62 -0.56 20.15
C LEU A 5 -21.53 -1.80 20.17
N LEU A 6 -22.51 -1.83 21.09
CA LEU A 6 -23.50 -2.90 21.18
C LEU A 6 -24.46 -2.92 19.98
N MET A 7 -24.91 -1.76 19.49
CA MET A 7 -25.71 -1.70 18.25
C MET A 7 -24.88 -2.12 17.03
N GLY A 8 -23.63 -1.67 16.94
CA GLY A 8 -22.69 -2.07 15.91
C GLY A 8 -22.55 -3.59 15.85
N LEU A 9 -22.23 -4.24 16.97
CA LEU A 9 -22.07 -5.70 17.03
C LEU A 9 -23.36 -6.48 16.72
N ARG A 10 -24.54 -5.88 16.92
CA ARG A 10 -25.83 -6.52 16.63
C ARG A 10 -26.34 -6.31 15.20
N HIS A 11 -25.88 -5.26 14.52
CA HIS A 11 -26.38 -4.87 13.18
C HIS A 11 -25.31 -4.91 12.09
N LEU A 12 -24.03 -4.99 12.46
CA LEU A 12 -22.97 -5.39 11.54
C LEU A 12 -23.05 -6.91 11.41
N ASP A 13 -23.96 -7.36 10.55
CA ASP A 13 -23.78 -8.67 9.93
C ASP A 13 -22.41 -8.63 9.28
N GLU A 14 -21.51 -9.47 9.78
CA GLU A 14 -20.16 -9.61 9.29
C GLU A 14 -20.27 -9.85 7.78
N SER A 15 -19.94 -8.84 6.98
CA SER A 15 -19.85 -8.94 5.52
C SER A 15 -18.60 -9.75 5.15
N ARG A 16 -18.44 -10.93 5.76
CA ARG A 16 -17.51 -11.95 5.32
C ARG A 16 -18.07 -12.51 4.03
N ASN A 17 -17.77 -11.83 2.94
CA ASN A 17 -17.98 -12.34 1.59
C ASN A 17 -17.22 -13.69 1.50
N PRO A 18 -17.90 -14.83 1.38
CA PRO A 18 -17.25 -16.14 1.29
C PRO A 18 -16.35 -16.26 0.04
N ASN A 19 -16.59 -15.40 -0.95
CA ASN A 19 -15.83 -15.27 -2.18
C ASN A 19 -14.89 -14.05 -2.18
N ALA A 20 -14.55 -13.51 -0.99
CA ALA A 20 -13.57 -12.44 -0.89
C ALA A 20 -12.28 -12.89 -1.60
N PRO A 21 -11.76 -12.11 -2.55
CA PRO A 21 -10.51 -12.42 -3.22
C PRO A 21 -9.40 -12.63 -2.19
N ALA A 22 -8.53 -13.60 -2.44
CA ALA A 22 -7.37 -13.85 -1.58
C ALA A 22 -6.57 -12.55 -1.41
N ILE A 23 -6.09 -12.30 -0.19
CA ILE A 23 -5.26 -11.13 0.15
C ILE A 23 -4.08 -11.07 -0.83
N ASP A 24 -3.91 -9.94 -1.52
CA ASP A 24 -2.74 -9.74 -2.37
C ASP A 24 -1.52 -9.36 -1.51
N VAL A 25 -0.94 -10.39 -0.89
CA VAL A 25 0.23 -10.25 -0.01
C VAL A 25 1.41 -9.57 -0.75
N PRO A 26 1.77 -9.96 -2.00
CA PRO A 26 2.83 -9.28 -2.74
C PRO A 26 2.55 -7.79 -3.00
N GLY A 27 1.35 -7.42 -3.44
CA GLY A 27 0.97 -6.02 -3.65
C GLY A 27 1.00 -5.21 -2.36
N THR A 28 0.53 -5.81 -1.26
CA THR A 28 0.61 -5.21 0.08
C THR A 28 2.05 -4.97 0.51
N VAL A 29 2.94 -5.95 0.36
CA VAL A 29 4.34 -5.82 0.75
C VAL A 29 5.05 -4.77 -0.11
N LEU A 30 4.85 -4.79 -1.43
CA LEU A 30 5.47 -3.83 -2.34
C LEU A 30 5.00 -2.40 -2.08
N SER A 31 3.70 -2.20 -1.84
CA SER A 31 3.17 -0.87 -1.54
C SER A 31 3.68 -0.32 -0.21
N VAL A 32 3.71 -1.14 0.85
CA VAL A 32 4.26 -0.75 2.15
C VAL A 32 5.74 -0.38 2.04
N LEU A 33 6.53 -1.19 1.32
CA LEU A 33 7.95 -0.90 1.12
C LEU A 33 8.17 0.36 0.28
N ALA A 34 7.39 0.57 -0.78
CA ALA A 34 7.51 1.75 -1.64
C ALA A 34 7.21 3.03 -0.85
N VAL A 35 6.10 3.06 -0.11
CA VAL A 35 5.71 4.19 0.73
C VAL A 35 6.72 4.39 1.86
N GLY A 36 7.19 3.32 2.48
CA GLY A 36 8.21 3.39 3.53
C GLY A 36 9.53 3.99 3.04
N ALA A 37 10.04 3.53 1.90
CA ALA A 37 11.26 4.04 1.28
C ALA A 37 11.12 5.52 0.89
N LEU A 38 9.98 5.90 0.31
CA LEU A 38 9.69 7.29 -0.07
C LEU A 38 9.62 8.20 1.16
N THR A 39 8.89 7.76 2.19
CA THR A 39 8.72 8.50 3.44
C THR A 39 10.07 8.67 4.15
N TYR A 40 10.89 7.62 4.19
CA TYR A 40 12.23 7.68 4.73
C TYR A 40 13.10 8.70 4.00
N GLY A 41 13.14 8.65 2.66
CA GLY A 41 13.90 9.61 1.85
C GLY A 41 13.46 11.05 2.06
N LEU A 42 12.15 11.28 2.26
CA LEU A 42 11.59 12.61 2.47
C LEU A 42 11.90 13.18 3.87
N ILE A 43 11.79 12.34 4.91
CA ILE A 43 12.09 12.73 6.30
C ILE A 43 13.60 12.98 6.46
N GLU A 44 14.40 12.00 6.05
CA GLU A 44 15.84 12.02 6.29
C GLU A 44 16.58 12.91 5.26
N GLY A 45 15.96 13.22 4.13
CA GLY A 45 16.53 14.11 3.10
C GLY A 45 16.85 15.51 3.60
N GLY A 46 16.03 16.02 4.53
CA GLY A 46 16.30 17.31 5.18
C GLY A 46 17.52 17.27 6.12
N ALA A 47 17.74 16.15 6.81
CA ALA A 47 18.82 15.99 7.78
C ALA A 47 20.15 15.56 7.14
N ARG A 48 20.13 14.59 6.22
CA ARG A 48 21.31 14.03 5.55
C ARG A 48 21.67 14.72 4.23
N GLY A 49 20.81 15.62 3.76
CA GLY A 49 20.94 16.28 2.47
C GLY A 49 20.36 15.47 1.32
N TRP A 50 19.66 16.17 0.43
CA TRP A 50 18.96 15.59 -0.72
C TRP A 50 19.86 14.88 -1.73
N THR A 51 21.14 15.25 -1.78
CA THR A 51 22.15 14.66 -2.68
C THR A 51 22.93 13.53 -2.02
N SER A 52 22.61 13.15 -0.78
CA SER A 52 23.25 12.03 -0.12
C SER A 52 22.98 10.73 -0.90
N PRO A 53 24.00 9.88 -1.13
CA PRO A 53 23.82 8.60 -1.84
C PRO A 53 22.71 7.74 -1.23
N VAL A 54 22.56 7.78 0.10
CA VAL A 54 21.53 7.02 0.82
C VAL A 54 20.12 7.50 0.44
N ILE A 55 19.92 8.82 0.36
CA ILE A 55 18.63 9.42 0.04
C ILE A 55 18.28 9.16 -1.43
N LEU A 56 19.23 9.34 -2.34
CA LEU A 56 19.05 9.00 -3.75
C LEU A 56 18.71 7.51 -3.95
N CYS A 57 19.40 6.61 -3.25
CA CYS A 57 19.08 5.18 -3.24
C CYS A 57 17.67 4.91 -2.70
N SER A 58 17.23 5.61 -1.65
CA SER A 58 15.87 5.43 -1.10
C SER A 58 14.78 5.85 -2.09
N PHE A 59 14.98 6.96 -2.82
CA PHE A 59 14.05 7.39 -3.87
C PHE A 59 14.06 6.44 -5.05
N ALA A 60 15.24 5.99 -5.50
CA ALA A 60 15.34 4.98 -6.56
C ALA A 60 14.64 3.67 -6.16
N ALA A 61 14.85 3.20 -4.93
CA ALA A 61 14.17 2.03 -4.40
C ALA A 61 12.65 2.20 -4.36
N ALA A 62 12.16 3.38 -3.91
CA ALA A 62 10.72 3.67 -3.90
C ALA A 62 10.11 3.61 -5.31
N VAL A 63 10.78 4.17 -6.32
CA VAL A 63 10.33 4.12 -7.73
C VAL A 63 10.31 2.67 -8.24
N ILE A 64 11.36 1.89 -7.96
CA ILE A 64 11.44 0.49 -8.38
C ILE A 64 10.33 -0.35 -7.73
N LEU A 65 10.11 -0.18 -6.42
CA LEU A 65 9.06 -0.88 -5.68
C LEU A 65 7.67 -0.50 -6.17
N LEU A 66 7.44 0.77 -6.51
CA LEU A 66 6.18 1.23 -7.07
C LEU A 66 5.94 0.67 -8.47
N ALA A 67 6.96 0.65 -9.33
CA ALA A 67 6.86 0.04 -10.66
C ALA A 67 6.59 -1.48 -10.57
N ALA A 68 7.26 -2.16 -9.64
CA ALA A 68 7.00 -3.56 -9.34
C ALA A 68 5.57 -3.77 -8.84
N PHE A 69 5.08 -2.91 -7.94
CA PHE A 69 3.70 -2.94 -7.46
C PHE A 69 2.72 -2.83 -8.63
N VAL A 70 2.83 -1.80 -9.47
CA VAL A 70 1.94 -1.60 -10.64
C VAL A 70 1.97 -2.81 -11.60
N THR A 71 3.16 -3.40 -11.80
CA THR A 71 3.32 -4.56 -12.68
C THR A 71 2.68 -5.82 -12.10
N VAL A 72 2.82 -6.05 -10.79
CA VAL A 72 2.18 -7.16 -10.08
C VAL A 72 0.66 -6.97 -10.08
N GLU A 73 0.21 -5.76 -9.75
CA GLU A 73 -1.20 -5.39 -9.67
C GLU A 73 -1.92 -5.55 -11.00
N GLY A 74 -1.31 -5.09 -12.10
CA GLY A 74 -1.86 -5.24 -13.44
C GLY A 74 -1.94 -6.68 -13.95
N ARG A 75 -1.19 -7.61 -13.33
CA ARG A 75 -1.20 -9.04 -13.66
C ARG A 75 -2.14 -9.85 -12.76
N ARG A 76 -2.64 -9.26 -11.66
CA ARG A 76 -3.52 -9.97 -10.72
C ARG A 76 -4.96 -9.98 -11.22
N PRO A 77 -5.68 -11.10 -11.08
CA PRO A 77 -7.09 -11.20 -11.47
C PRO A 77 -8.03 -10.41 -10.56
N ALA A 78 -7.60 -10.08 -9.34
CA ALA A 78 -8.33 -9.25 -8.38
C ALA A 78 -7.40 -8.18 -7.79
N PRO A 79 -7.11 -7.09 -8.53
CA PRO A 79 -6.27 -6.01 -8.04
C PRO A 79 -6.99 -5.19 -6.96
N MET A 80 -6.27 -4.86 -5.90
CA MET A 80 -6.58 -3.82 -4.92
C MET A 80 -6.82 -2.44 -5.57
N LEU A 81 -6.07 -2.10 -6.62
CA LEU A 81 -6.25 -0.89 -7.42
C LEU A 81 -6.72 -1.25 -8.82
N PRO A 82 -7.99 -1.00 -9.18
CA PRO A 82 -8.45 -1.17 -10.55
C PRO A 82 -7.80 -0.12 -11.46
N LEU A 83 -6.58 -0.39 -11.93
CA LEU A 83 -5.79 0.47 -12.82
C LEU A 83 -6.52 0.84 -14.13
N ARG A 84 -7.59 0.12 -14.45
CA ARG A 84 -8.50 0.42 -15.57
C ARG A 84 -9.31 1.71 -15.39
N LEU A 85 -9.46 2.23 -14.17
CA LEU A 85 -10.14 3.53 -13.92
C LEU A 85 -9.25 4.74 -14.22
N PHE A 86 -7.93 4.54 -14.32
CA PHE A 86 -6.96 5.61 -14.65
C PHE A 86 -6.66 5.71 -16.15
N ARG A 87 -7.49 5.09 -16.99
CA ARG A 87 -7.42 5.15 -18.46
C ARG A 87 -8.47 6.09 -19.03
#